data_AF-K2PD60-F1
#
_entry.id   AF-K2PD60-F1
#
_cell.length_a   1.000
_cell.length_b   1.000
_cell.length_c   1.000
_cell.angle_alpha   90.00
_cell.angle_beta   90.00
_cell.angle_gamma   90.00
#
_symmetry.space_group_name_H-M   'P 1'
#
loop_
_entity.id
_entity.type
_entity.pdbx_description
1 polymer ?
#
loop_
_entity_poly.entity_id
_entity_poly.type
_entity_poly.pdbx_seq_one_letter_code
_entity_poly.pdbx_strand_id
1 'polypeptide(L)'
;MISEVPNVRGLPKVSVISTPKTKAMARQYHNCPTLEGVELEDEGGPDTVRSHWKKRNMRDELMTANVGVGLYSALTLAAFEDMGVYVANYSAAEMLWWGNNSGCGLLEKKCLTDGITEYPDLFCNQFPRAGYRLCTYNRLSLGFCRLKRHEEALPKEYRYFADPRVGGVDLFMDR
;
A
#
# COMPACT_ATOMS: atom_id res chain seq x y z
N MET A 1 5.97 16.88 -10.49
CA MET A 1 5.98 15.40 -10.44
C MET A 1 5.46 14.92 -9.10
N ILE A 2 6.07 15.33 -7.98
CA ILE A 2 5.54 15.08 -6.64
C ILE A 2 4.56 16.19 -6.25
N SER A 3 3.44 15.82 -5.64
CA SER A 3 2.47 16.72 -5.02
C SER A 3 2.13 16.23 -3.61
N GLU A 4 1.57 17.11 -2.78
CA GLU A 4 1.13 16.77 -1.43
C GLU A 4 -0.40 16.68 -1.40
N VAL A 5 -0.94 15.62 -0.80
CA VAL A 5 -2.38 15.45 -0.57
C VAL A 5 -2.66 15.52 0.92
N PRO A 6 -3.51 16.44 1.40
CA PRO A 6 -3.77 16.60 2.83
C PRO A 6 -4.76 15.55 3.37
N ASN A 7 -4.72 15.32 4.68
CA ASN A 7 -5.74 14.58 5.44
C ASN A 7 -6.01 13.14 4.95
N VAL A 8 -4.97 12.40 4.60
CA VAL A 8 -5.09 11.02 4.12
C VAL A 8 -4.95 10.05 5.30
N ARG A 9 -6.00 9.27 5.59
CA ARG A 9 -6.01 8.23 6.64
C ARG A 9 -5.62 8.69 8.06
N GLY A 10 -5.79 9.98 8.34
CA GLY A 10 -5.40 10.61 9.62
C GLY A 10 -4.03 11.27 9.62
N LEU A 11 -3.24 11.11 8.55
CA LEU A 11 -2.00 11.84 8.35
C LEU A 11 -2.30 13.27 7.85
N PRO A 12 -1.54 14.28 8.31
CA PRO A 12 -1.77 15.67 7.90
C PRO A 12 -1.55 15.87 6.39
N LYS A 13 -0.60 15.15 5.80
CA LYS A 13 -0.29 15.16 4.38
C LYS A 13 0.49 13.91 3.98
N VAL A 14 0.38 13.52 2.71
CA VAL A 14 1.16 12.46 2.08
C VAL A 14 1.73 12.95 0.74
N SER A 15 2.91 12.47 0.38
CA SER A 15 3.52 12.78 -0.93
C SER A 15 3.03 11.78 -1.98
N VAL A 16 2.65 12.27 -3.16
CA VAL A 16 2.17 11.43 -4.28
C VAL A 16 2.87 11.80 -5.59
N ILE A 17 3.07 10.83 -6.48
CA ILE A 17 3.37 11.10 -7.89
C ILE A 17 2.07 11.41 -8.63
N SER A 18 1.93 12.65 -9.08
CA SER A 18 0.69 13.23 -9.62
C SER A 18 0.76 13.50 -11.13
N THR A 19 1.74 12.94 -11.83
CA THR A 19 1.94 13.14 -13.27
C THR A 19 0.81 12.49 -14.09
N PRO A 20 0.52 12.96 -15.32
CA PRO A 20 -0.70 12.61 -16.04
C PRO A 20 -0.90 11.10 -16.27
N LYS A 21 0.10 10.37 -16.79
CA LYS A 21 -0.04 8.93 -17.07
C LYS A 21 -0.12 8.13 -15.77
N THR A 22 0.72 8.46 -14.79
CA THR A 22 0.75 7.80 -13.48
C THR A 22 -0.58 7.95 -12.76
N LYS A 23 -1.13 9.17 -12.73
CA LYS A 23 -2.44 9.47 -12.14
C LYS A 23 -3.56 8.71 -12.87
N ALA A 24 -3.57 8.75 -14.21
CA ALA A 24 -4.58 8.04 -15.00
C ALA A 24 -4.53 6.52 -14.76
N MET A 25 -3.33 5.93 -14.74
CA MET A 25 -3.13 4.51 -14.48
C MET A 25 -3.58 4.13 -13.07
N ALA A 26 -3.26 4.94 -12.06
CA ALA A 26 -3.68 4.71 -10.68
C ALA A 26 -5.21 4.76 -10.51
N ARG A 27 -5.87 5.74 -11.16
CA ARG A 27 -7.34 5.84 -11.16
C ARG A 27 -7.99 4.61 -11.78
N GLN A 28 -7.45 4.12 -12.89
CA GLN A 28 -7.93 2.90 -13.54
C GLN A 28 -7.67 1.67 -12.68
N TYR A 29 -6.44 1.49 -12.19
CA TYR A 29 -6.00 0.34 -11.41
C TYR A 29 -6.82 0.16 -10.12
N HIS A 30 -6.99 1.23 -9.34
CA HIS A 30 -7.76 1.18 -8.11
C HIS A 30 -9.27 1.35 -8.36
N ASN A 31 -9.72 1.68 -9.56
CA ASN A 31 -11.10 2.10 -9.85
C ASN A 31 -11.54 3.26 -8.93
N CYS A 32 -10.72 4.31 -8.88
CA CYS A 32 -10.94 5.49 -8.06
C CYS A 32 -10.76 6.77 -8.89
N PRO A 33 -11.83 7.35 -9.46
CA PRO A 33 -11.73 8.49 -10.37
C PRO A 33 -11.17 9.78 -9.74
N THR A 34 -11.30 9.93 -8.42
CA THR A 34 -10.88 11.10 -7.65
C THR A 34 -9.42 11.04 -7.20
N LEU A 35 -8.71 9.95 -7.48
CA LEU A 35 -7.35 9.76 -6.99
C LEU A 35 -6.40 10.82 -7.56
N GLU A 36 -5.59 11.44 -6.69
CA GLU A 36 -4.68 12.54 -7.08
C GLU A 36 -3.27 12.09 -7.48
N GLY A 37 -2.95 10.81 -7.29
CA GLY A 37 -1.66 10.25 -7.67
C GLY A 37 -1.39 8.91 -6.98
N VAL A 38 -0.18 8.39 -7.17
CA VAL A 38 0.31 7.21 -6.47
C VAL A 38 1.12 7.66 -5.26
N GLU A 39 0.74 7.19 -4.08
CA GLU A 39 1.40 7.55 -2.82
C GLU A 39 2.84 7.01 -2.75
N LEU A 40 3.74 7.86 -2.27
CA LEU A 40 5.13 7.52 -2.01
C LEU A 40 5.31 7.10 -0.55
N GLU A 41 6.31 6.26 -0.31
CA GLU A 41 6.66 5.83 1.05
C GLU A 41 7.08 7.03 1.90
N ASP A 42 6.58 7.06 3.13
CA ASP A 42 6.84 8.08 4.16
C ASP A 42 7.44 7.49 5.44
N GLU A 43 7.55 6.16 5.51
CA GLU A 43 8.19 5.44 6.61
C GLU A 43 9.63 4.98 6.29
N GLY A 44 10.37 4.64 7.35
CA GLY A 44 11.74 4.12 7.27
C GLY A 44 12.80 5.20 7.47
N GLY A 45 13.42 5.67 6.39
CA GLY A 45 14.50 6.66 6.45
C GLY A 45 14.76 7.36 5.11
N PRO A 46 15.85 8.13 4.99
CA PRO A 46 16.16 8.92 3.80
C PRO A 46 16.22 8.10 2.49
N ASP A 47 16.62 6.83 2.58
CA ASP A 47 16.74 5.94 1.43
C ASP A 47 15.39 5.34 0.97
N THR A 48 14.36 5.39 1.82
CA THR A 48 13.04 4.83 1.50
C THR A 48 12.04 5.93 1.15
N VAL A 49 12.02 6.98 1.97
CA VAL A 49 11.04 8.06 1.91
C VAL A 49 11.11 8.78 0.57
N ARG A 50 9.94 9.00 -0.05
CA ARG A 50 9.75 9.72 -1.34
C ARG A 50 10.44 9.12 -2.57
N SER A 51 11.07 7.95 -2.45
CA SER A 51 11.76 7.27 -3.56
C SER A 51 11.13 5.93 -3.94
N HIS A 52 10.19 5.44 -3.14
CA HIS A 52 9.50 4.15 -3.32
C HIS A 52 7.99 4.35 -3.27
N TRP A 53 7.24 3.41 -3.85
CA TRP A 53 5.79 3.37 -3.68
C TRP A 53 5.42 3.01 -2.25
N LYS A 54 4.31 3.60 -1.77
CA LYS A 54 3.74 3.27 -0.47
C LYS A 54 3.36 1.80 -0.42
N LYS A 55 4.09 1.00 0.36
CA LYS A 55 3.92 -0.46 0.35
C LYS A 55 2.52 -0.90 0.76
N ARG A 56 1.89 -0.19 1.70
CA ARG A 56 0.49 -0.42 2.08
C ARG A 56 -0.46 -0.51 0.87
N ASN A 57 -0.25 0.33 -0.13
CA ASN A 57 -1.13 0.44 -1.30
C ASN A 57 -0.67 -0.46 -2.46
N MET A 58 0.60 -0.88 -2.47
CA MET A 58 1.26 -1.54 -3.61
C MET A 58 2.19 -2.69 -3.19
N ARG A 59 1.78 -3.48 -2.19
CA ARG A 59 2.65 -4.40 -1.40
C ARG A 59 3.71 -5.20 -2.16
N ASP A 60 3.34 -5.78 -3.30
CA ASP A 60 4.18 -6.70 -4.07
C ASP A 60 4.81 -6.05 -5.30
N GLU A 61 4.69 -4.73 -5.44
CA GLU A 61 5.25 -3.98 -6.56
C GLU A 61 6.78 -3.81 -6.43
N LEU A 62 7.46 -3.84 -7.57
CA LEU A 62 8.92 -3.75 -7.71
C LEU A 62 9.56 -2.57 -6.97
N MET A 63 8.95 -1.40 -7.02
CA MET A 63 9.48 -0.14 -6.49
C MET A 63 9.01 0.14 -5.06
N THR A 64 8.57 -0.88 -4.31
CA THR A 64 8.34 -0.75 -2.87
C THR A 64 9.65 -0.77 -2.08
N ALA A 65 9.70 -0.07 -0.94
CA ALA A 65 10.92 0.06 -0.12
C ALA A 65 11.45 -1.28 0.45
N ASN A 66 10.57 -2.28 0.56
CA ASN A 66 10.90 -3.63 0.99
C ASN A 66 10.24 -4.60 0.01
N VAL A 67 11.02 -4.97 -1.01
CA VAL A 67 10.56 -5.78 -2.13
C VAL A 67 10.22 -7.19 -1.65
N GLY A 68 8.97 -7.59 -1.89
CA GLY A 68 8.48 -8.96 -1.72
C GLY A 68 8.62 -9.73 -3.03
N VAL A 69 7.51 -9.87 -3.76
CA VAL A 69 7.49 -10.55 -5.08
C VAL A 69 8.19 -9.71 -6.15
N GLY A 70 7.98 -8.38 -6.17
CA GLY A 70 8.68 -7.46 -7.06
C GLY A 70 8.07 -7.38 -8.46
N LEU A 71 6.75 -7.25 -8.55
CA LEU A 71 6.01 -7.18 -9.82
C LEU A 71 6.23 -5.83 -10.51
N TYR A 72 6.68 -5.87 -11.77
CA TYR A 72 6.88 -4.69 -12.60
C TYR A 72 5.53 -4.23 -13.19
N SER A 73 4.82 -3.43 -12.41
CA SER A 73 3.44 -3.06 -12.73
C SER A 73 3.34 -1.95 -13.79
N ALA A 74 2.14 -1.80 -14.34
CA ALA A 74 1.79 -0.68 -15.21
C ALA A 74 1.95 0.70 -14.52
N LEU A 75 1.89 0.75 -13.18
CA LEU A 75 2.07 1.99 -12.41
C LEU A 75 3.53 2.48 -12.47
N THR A 76 4.50 1.60 -12.27
CA THR A 76 5.93 1.93 -12.42
C THR A 76 6.26 2.29 -13.87
N LEU A 77 5.70 1.57 -14.84
CA LEU A 77 5.87 1.90 -16.26
C LEU A 77 5.32 3.31 -16.59
N ALA A 78 4.13 3.65 -16.08
CA ALA A 78 3.55 4.98 -16.27
C ALA A 78 4.37 6.09 -15.62
N ALA A 79 4.92 5.84 -14.43
CA ALA A 79 5.82 6.78 -13.75
C ALA A 79 7.10 7.02 -14.56
N PHE A 80 7.74 5.97 -15.07
CA PHE A 80 8.93 6.10 -15.91
C PHE A 80 8.66 6.80 -17.24
N GLU A 81 7.52 6.53 -17.88
CA GLU A 81 7.17 7.21 -19.12
C GLU A 81 6.90 8.70 -18.89
N ASP A 82 6.24 9.07 -17.78
CA ASP A 82 6.02 10.48 -17.40
C ASP A 82 7.33 11.22 -17.06
N MET A 83 8.44 10.52 -16.79
CA MET A 83 9.76 11.16 -16.66
C MET A 83 10.32 11.67 -18.00
N GLY A 84 9.77 11.21 -19.14
CA GLY A 84 10.20 11.61 -20.48
C GLY A 84 11.51 10.97 -20.95
N VAL A 85 12.07 10.02 -20.19
CA VAL A 85 13.31 9.31 -20.52
C VAL A 85 13.03 8.00 -21.27
N TYR A 86 11.83 7.43 -21.08
CA TYR A 86 11.46 6.11 -21.59
C TYR A 86 10.13 6.15 -22.34
N VAL A 87 9.93 5.17 -23.22
CA VAL A 87 8.61 4.84 -23.79
C VAL A 87 8.22 3.47 -23.24
N ALA A 88 7.12 3.42 -22.51
CA ALA A 88 6.69 2.19 -21.82
C ALA A 88 5.96 1.23 -22.77
N ASN A 89 6.31 -0.06 -22.69
CA ASN A 89 5.52 -1.13 -23.31
C ASN A 89 4.56 -1.73 -22.26
N TYR A 90 3.34 -1.18 -22.18
CA TYR A 90 2.33 -1.64 -21.22
C TYR A 90 1.86 -3.09 -21.45
N SER A 91 2.06 -3.65 -22.65
CA SER A 91 1.70 -5.06 -22.91
C SER A 91 2.61 -6.04 -22.16
N ALA A 92 3.77 -5.58 -21.69
CA ALA A 92 4.69 -6.36 -20.85
C ALA A 92 4.50 -6.11 -19.35
N ALA A 93 3.52 -5.28 -18.96
CA ALA A 93 3.26 -4.98 -17.56
C ALA A 93 2.80 -6.22 -16.80
N GLU A 94 3.39 -6.48 -15.64
CA GLU A 94 2.93 -7.56 -14.77
C GLU A 94 1.67 -7.14 -14.00
N MET A 95 0.77 -8.10 -13.78
CA MET A 95 -0.46 -7.87 -13.06
C MET A 95 -0.18 -7.76 -11.56
N LEU A 96 -0.24 -6.53 -11.03
CA LEU A 96 -0.28 -6.30 -9.59
C LEU A 96 -1.69 -6.67 -9.08
N TRP A 97 -1.78 -7.66 -8.21
CA TRP A 97 -3.05 -8.13 -7.67
C TRP A 97 -3.52 -7.28 -6.47
N TRP A 98 -2.57 -6.77 -5.70
CA TRP A 98 -2.83 -6.08 -4.44
C TRP A 98 -3.50 -4.72 -4.66
N GLY A 99 -4.76 -4.59 -4.27
CA GLY A 99 -5.51 -3.33 -4.39
C GLY A 99 -6.07 -3.05 -5.80
N ASN A 100 -5.99 -4.02 -6.72
CA ASN A 100 -6.66 -3.90 -8.02
C ASN A 100 -8.18 -3.83 -7.82
N ASN A 101 -8.82 -2.84 -8.46
CA ASN A 101 -10.24 -2.54 -8.35
C ASN A 101 -10.74 -2.39 -6.89
N SER A 102 -9.87 -1.87 -6.00
CA SER A 102 -10.20 -1.68 -4.58
C SER A 102 -11.22 -0.58 -4.31
N GLY A 103 -11.46 0.30 -5.27
CA GLY A 103 -12.11 1.59 -5.04
C GLY A 103 -11.21 2.55 -4.24
N CYS A 104 -11.75 3.75 -3.97
CA CYS A 104 -11.05 4.81 -3.25
C CYS A 104 -10.83 4.50 -1.76
N GLY A 105 -11.69 3.66 -1.17
CA GLY A 105 -11.68 3.40 0.27
C GLY A 105 -10.34 2.85 0.79
N LEU A 106 -9.66 2.02 -0.01
CA LEU A 106 -8.34 1.47 0.35
C LEU A 106 -7.33 2.61 0.58
N LEU A 107 -7.41 3.66 -0.23
CA LEU A 107 -6.45 4.77 -0.28
C LEU A 107 -6.81 5.87 0.72
N GLU A 108 -8.10 6.15 0.90
CA GLU A 108 -8.58 7.29 1.69
C GLU A 108 -8.87 6.93 3.16
N LYS A 109 -9.27 5.68 3.44
CA LYS A 109 -9.62 5.21 4.78
C LYS A 109 -8.52 4.34 5.39
N LYS A 110 -8.55 4.19 6.72
CA LYS A 110 -7.73 3.20 7.42
C LYS A 110 -8.03 1.79 6.90
N CYS A 111 -7.03 0.91 6.91
CA CYS A 111 -7.19 -0.47 6.46
C CYS A 111 -8.12 -1.29 7.38
N LEU A 112 -8.19 -0.91 8.66
CA LEU A 112 -9.09 -1.45 9.66
C LEU A 112 -9.58 -0.34 10.58
N THR A 113 -10.81 -0.50 11.08
CA THR A 113 -11.40 0.32 12.14
C THR A 113 -12.00 -0.62 13.18
N ASP A 114 -11.61 -0.46 14.45
CA ASP A 114 -12.03 -1.34 15.55
C ASP A 114 -11.86 -2.85 15.26
N GLY A 115 -10.79 -3.20 14.54
CA GLY A 115 -10.46 -4.57 14.15
C GLY A 115 -11.28 -5.13 12.97
N ILE A 116 -12.10 -4.30 12.32
CA ILE A 116 -12.94 -4.67 11.17
C ILE A 116 -12.34 -4.06 9.90
N THR A 117 -12.23 -4.85 8.83
CA THR A 117 -11.72 -4.41 7.52
C THR A 117 -12.79 -4.49 6.45
N GLU A 118 -12.80 -3.52 5.53
CA GLU A 118 -13.56 -3.59 4.26
C GLU A 118 -12.82 -4.45 3.20
N TYR A 119 -11.57 -4.85 3.45
CA TYR A 119 -10.70 -5.58 2.51
C TYR A 119 -10.14 -6.88 3.10
N PRO A 120 -10.99 -7.90 3.39
CA PRO A 120 -10.56 -9.13 4.07
C PRO A 120 -9.56 -9.98 3.29
N ASP A 121 -9.50 -9.82 1.96
CA ASP A 121 -8.51 -10.50 1.12
C ASP A 121 -7.11 -9.85 1.22
N LEU A 122 -7.03 -8.57 1.62
CA LEU A 122 -5.78 -7.82 1.72
C LEU A 122 -5.28 -7.75 3.17
N PHE A 123 -6.17 -7.45 4.11
CA PHE A 123 -5.84 -7.29 5.52
C PHE A 123 -6.51 -8.35 6.38
N CYS A 124 -5.78 -8.81 7.38
CA CYS A 124 -6.22 -9.81 8.33
C CYS A 124 -6.29 -9.20 9.73
N ASN A 125 -7.18 -9.73 10.58
CA ASN A 125 -7.44 -9.24 11.94
C ASN A 125 -7.28 -10.33 13.01
N GLN A 126 -6.77 -11.49 12.64
CA GLN A 126 -6.58 -12.62 13.54
C GLN A 126 -5.14 -12.70 14.04
N PHE A 127 -4.93 -12.91 15.33
CA PHE A 127 -3.59 -13.18 15.85
C PHE A 127 -3.01 -14.47 15.25
N PRO A 128 -1.70 -14.52 14.98
CA PRO A 128 -1.05 -15.73 14.52
C PRO A 128 -1.18 -16.82 15.59
N ARG A 129 -1.50 -18.05 15.14
CA ARG A 129 -1.61 -19.23 16.01
C ARG A 129 -0.62 -20.28 15.55
N ALA A 130 0.11 -20.89 16.50
CA ALA A 130 1.06 -21.95 16.18
C ALA A 130 0.37 -23.10 15.42
N GLY A 131 1.00 -23.58 14.35
CA GLY A 131 0.44 -24.64 13.49
C GLY A 131 -0.67 -24.19 12.52
N TYR A 132 -1.21 -22.97 12.65
CA TYR A 132 -2.25 -22.47 11.76
C TYR A 132 -1.66 -21.59 10.65
N ARG A 133 -1.91 -21.95 9.39
CA ARG A 133 -1.46 -21.21 8.21
C ARG A 133 -2.65 -20.66 7.43
N LEU A 134 -2.47 -19.47 6.87
CA LEU A 134 -3.38 -18.83 5.92
C LEU A 134 -2.75 -18.87 4.52
N CYS A 135 -3.58 -18.79 3.48
CA CYS A 135 -3.06 -18.47 2.15
C CYS A 135 -2.64 -16.99 2.11
N THR A 136 -1.59 -16.67 1.37
CA THR A 136 -1.35 -15.28 0.94
C THR A 136 -2.49 -14.82 0.03
N TYR A 137 -2.69 -13.52 -0.10
CA TYR A 137 -3.79 -12.94 -0.88
C TYR A 137 -3.82 -13.42 -2.34
N ASN A 138 -2.65 -13.66 -2.93
CA ASN A 138 -2.48 -14.21 -4.28
C ASN A 138 -2.56 -15.75 -4.35
N ARG A 139 -2.75 -16.43 -3.22
CA ARG A 139 -2.83 -17.91 -3.09
C ARG A 139 -1.59 -18.68 -3.58
N LEU A 140 -0.45 -18.00 -3.72
CA LEU A 140 0.81 -18.62 -4.17
C LEU A 140 1.67 -19.16 -3.02
N SER A 141 1.34 -18.84 -1.76
CA SER A 141 2.14 -19.23 -0.61
C SER A 141 1.29 -19.42 0.65
N LEU A 142 1.85 -20.16 1.61
CA LEU A 142 1.31 -20.23 2.96
C LEU A 142 1.98 -19.17 3.84
N GLY A 143 1.19 -18.53 4.67
CA GLY A 143 1.62 -17.49 5.61
C GLY A 143 0.81 -17.52 6.89
N PHE A 144 0.86 -16.42 7.62
CA PHE A 144 0.02 -16.16 8.79
C PHE A 144 -0.17 -14.66 8.92
N CYS A 145 -1.22 -14.25 9.63
CA CYS A 145 -1.45 -12.84 9.89
C CYS A 145 -0.38 -12.30 10.84
N ARG A 146 0.40 -11.33 10.37
CA ARG A 146 1.47 -10.72 11.16
C ARG A 146 0.93 -9.61 12.06
N LEU A 147 0.12 -10.01 13.03
CA LEU A 147 -0.47 -9.15 14.05
C LEU A 147 0.20 -9.42 15.40
N LYS A 148 0.54 -8.38 16.16
CA LYS A 148 1.05 -8.54 17.53
C LYS A 148 0.54 -7.43 18.44
N ARG A 149 0.76 -7.62 19.74
CA ARG A 149 0.69 -6.55 20.73
C ARG A 149 2.09 -5.95 20.91
N HIS A 150 2.23 -4.66 20.67
CA HIS A 150 3.45 -3.89 20.90
C HIS A 150 3.58 -3.53 22.39
N GLU A 151 4.79 -3.14 22.80
CA GLU A 151 5.06 -2.73 24.18
C GLU A 151 4.36 -1.40 24.48
N GLU A 152 4.52 -0.45 23.55
CA GLU A 152 3.95 0.89 23.60
C GLU A 152 2.72 1.03 22.69
N ALA A 153 1.93 2.08 22.94
CA ALA A 153 0.78 2.41 22.11
C ALA A 153 1.25 2.95 20.75
N LEU A 154 0.62 2.47 19.68
CA LEU A 154 0.89 2.93 18.33
C LEU A 154 0.47 4.40 18.16
N PRO A 155 1.04 5.14 17.19
CA PRO A 155 0.54 6.46 16.77
C PRO A 155 -0.95 6.41 16.46
N LYS A 156 -1.67 7.53 16.67
CA LYS A 156 -3.14 7.55 16.55
C LYS A 156 -3.62 7.18 15.14
N GLU A 157 -2.82 7.51 14.15
CA GLU A 157 -3.02 7.31 12.73
C GLU A 157 -2.95 5.81 12.38
N TYR A 158 -2.13 5.05 13.12
CA TYR A 158 -1.90 3.60 12.93
C TYR A 158 -2.64 2.72 13.94
N ARG A 159 -3.51 3.31 14.78
CA ARG A 159 -4.43 2.54 15.62
C ARG A 159 -5.59 2.01 14.79
N TYR A 160 -5.69 0.69 14.75
CA TYR A 160 -6.64 -0.09 13.95
C TYR A 160 -7.58 -0.98 14.77
N PHE A 161 -7.24 -1.21 16.04
CA PHE A 161 -7.95 -2.08 16.97
C PHE A 161 -8.29 -1.30 18.25
N ALA A 162 -9.24 -1.83 19.03
CA ALA A 162 -9.64 -1.22 20.30
C ALA A 162 -8.48 -1.11 21.31
N ASP A 163 -7.59 -2.11 21.37
CA ASP A 163 -6.33 -2.01 22.13
C ASP A 163 -5.32 -1.20 21.29
N PRO A 164 -4.87 -0.01 21.75
CA PRO A 164 -3.99 0.87 20.99
C PRO A 164 -2.58 0.30 20.78
N ARG A 165 -2.26 -0.84 21.41
CA ARG A 165 -1.01 -1.57 21.23
C ARG A 165 -1.10 -2.71 20.23
N VAL A 166 -2.29 -3.02 19.71
CA VAL A 166 -2.47 -4.10 18.75
C VAL A 166 -2.37 -3.55 17.33
N GLY A 167 -1.49 -4.13 16.53
CA GLY A 167 -1.28 -3.72 15.15
C GLY A 167 -0.30 -4.62 14.39
N GLY A 168 -0.09 -4.26 13.12
CA GLY A 168 0.81 -4.98 12.22
C GLY A 168 2.26 -4.93 12.67
N VAL A 169 3.10 -5.76 12.04
CA VAL A 169 4.55 -5.78 12.30
C VAL A 169 5.39 -5.24 11.15
N ASP A 170 4.82 -4.85 10.01
CA ASP A 170 5.58 -4.33 8.86
C ASP A 170 5.49 -2.80 8.83
N LEU A 171 6.62 -2.12 8.94
CA LEU A 171 6.67 -0.66 9.09
C LEU A 171 6.00 0.06 7.91
N PHE A 172 6.29 -0.41 6.70
CA PHE A 172 5.83 0.18 5.45
C PHE A 172 4.33 -0.09 5.16
N MET A 173 3.66 -0.84 6.03
CA MET A 173 2.23 -1.14 5.95
C MET A 173 1.39 -0.25 6.89
N ASP A 174 1.91 0.93 7.26
CA ASP A 174 1.33 1.88 8.22
C ASP A 174 1.14 1.26 9.62
N ARG A 175 2.22 0.75 10.24
CA ARG A 175 2.12 0.10 11.56
C ARG A 175 2.33 1.05 12.74
#